data_AF-A0A6B3FN19-F1
#
_entry.id   AF-A0A6B3FN19-F1
#
_cell.length_a   1.000
_cell.length_b   1.000
_cell.length_c   1.000
_cell.angle_alpha   90.00
_cell.angle_beta   90.00
_cell.angle_gamma   90.00
#
_symmetry.space_group_name_H-M   'P 1'
#
loop_
_entity.id
_entity.type
_entity.pdbx_description
1 polymer ?
#
loop_
_entity_poly.entity_id
_entity_poly.type
_entity_poly.pdbx_seq_one_letter_code
_entity_poly.pdbx_strand_id
1 'polypeptide(L)' 'MIDDVATDSSTGSDKSRTSPSRRARRVRMTGKERREQLLDIGRALFADKGFEGTSVEEIAARAGVSKPVVYEHFGG' A
#
# COMPACT_ATOMS: atom_id res chain seq x y z
N MET A 1 -35.02 27.87 -52.96
CA MET A 1 -34.58 28.17 -51.58
C MET A 1 -33.53 27.13 -51.29
N ILE A 2 -32.30 27.52 -51.59
CA ILE A 2 -31.06 26.78 -51.38
C ILE A 2 -30.48 27.39 -50.11
N ASP A 3 -30.48 26.65 -49.01
CA ASP A 3 -29.84 27.10 -47.79
C ASP A 3 -28.57 26.28 -47.60
N ASP A 4 -27.46 26.93 -47.93
CA ASP A 4 -26.07 26.53 -47.72
C ASP A 4 -25.86 25.97 -46.31
N VAL A 5 -25.68 24.66 -46.22
CA VAL A 5 -25.08 24.05 -45.02
C VAL A 5 -23.56 24.20 -45.13
N ALA A 6 -23.07 25.28 -44.53
CA ALA A 6 -21.65 25.48 -44.31
C ALA A 6 -21.07 24.32 -43.48
N THR A 7 -20.23 23.51 -44.12
CA THR A 7 -19.26 22.65 -43.41
C THR A 7 -18.22 23.56 -42.78
N ASP A 8 -18.31 23.78 -41.47
CA ASP A 8 -17.18 24.29 -40.70
C ASP A 8 -16.33 23.11 -40.24
N SER A 9 -15.20 22.95 -40.94
CA SER A 9 -14.07 22.17 -40.45
C SER A 9 -13.13 23.12 -39.71
N SER A 10 -13.13 23.11 -38.39
CA SER A 10 -11.95 23.31 -37.55
C SER A 10 -12.28 23.33 -36.06
N THR A 11 -11.68 22.43 -35.30
CA THR A 11 -11.01 22.72 -34.00
C THR A 11 -10.18 21.47 -33.70
N GLY A 12 -8.86 21.52 -33.88
CA GLY A 12 -7.93 21.85 -32.79
C GLY A 12 -7.57 20.57 -32.04
N SER A 13 -6.32 20.10 -32.13
CA SER A 13 -5.32 20.30 -31.06
C SER A 13 -5.84 19.77 -29.72
N ASP A 14 -5.27 18.76 -29.11
CA ASP A 14 -3.90 18.82 -28.61
C ASP A 14 -3.54 17.45 -28.01
N LYS A 15 -2.33 17.00 -28.31
CA LYS A 15 -1.70 15.87 -27.66
C LYS A 15 -1.38 16.28 -26.22
N SER A 16 -2.22 15.91 -25.27
CA SER A 16 -1.93 16.22 -23.87
C SER A 16 -2.87 15.48 -22.92
N ARG A 17 -2.45 14.66 -21.96
CA ARG A 17 -1.15 14.20 -21.47
C ARG A 17 -1.48 12.86 -20.80
N THR A 18 -0.80 11.78 -21.17
CA THR A 18 -0.61 10.66 -20.25
C THR A 18 0.18 11.22 -19.08
N SER A 19 -0.52 11.72 -18.07
CA SER A 19 0.08 12.08 -16.80
C SER A 19 0.90 10.88 -16.36
N PRO A 20 2.22 11.00 -16.14
CA PRO A 20 2.96 9.94 -15.50
C PRO A 20 2.30 9.79 -14.13
N SER A 21 1.52 8.72 -13.96
CA SER A 21 1.03 8.30 -12.66
C SER A 21 2.24 8.38 -11.76
N ARG A 22 2.21 9.33 -10.82
CA ARG A 22 3.19 9.45 -9.74
C ARG A 22 3.19 8.07 -9.13
N ARG A 23 4.13 7.22 -9.56
CA ARG A 23 4.54 6.02 -8.85
C ARG A 23 5.07 6.56 -7.55
N ALA A 24 4.13 6.86 -6.64
CA ALA A 24 4.36 7.31 -5.30
C ALA A 24 5.41 6.34 -4.81
N ARG A 25 6.61 6.89 -4.62
CA ARG A 25 7.83 6.14 -4.34
C ARG A 25 7.47 5.27 -3.16
N ARG A 26 7.16 4.01 -3.41
CA ARG A 26 6.51 3.13 -2.44
C ARG A 26 7.53 2.99 -1.34
N VAL A 27 7.35 3.75 -0.25
CA VAL A 27 8.36 3.87 0.79
C VAL A 27 8.45 2.47 1.37
N ARG A 28 9.56 1.79 1.07
CA ARG A 28 9.82 0.48 1.63
C ARG A 28 10.00 0.71 3.12
N MET A 29 9.15 0.09 3.93
CA MET A 29 9.35 0.10 5.38
C MET A 29 10.75 -0.42 5.69
N THR A 30 11.47 0.33 6.50
CA THR A 30 12.74 -0.05 7.08
C THR A 30 12.55 -1.20 8.08
N GLY A 31 13.62 -1.93 8.40
CA GLY A 31 13.56 -2.99 9.41
C GLY A 31 13.11 -2.49 10.79
N LYS A 32 13.40 -1.22 11.12
CA LYS A 32 12.95 -0.58 12.37
C LYS A 32 11.43 -0.37 12.37
N GLU A 33 10.88 0.22 11.31
CA GLU A 33 9.43 0.41 11.17
C GLU A 33 8.67 -0.92 11.19
N ARG A 34 9.25 -1.96 10.58
CA ARG A 34 8.69 -3.32 10.64
C ARG A 34 8.69 -3.87 12.07
N ARG A 35 9.77 -3.69 12.82
CA ARG A 35 9.87 -4.12 14.21
C ARG A 35 8.85 -3.39 15.09
N GLU A 36 8.69 -2.08 14.90
CA GLU A 36 7.67 -1.29 15.60
C GLU A 36 6.26 -1.79 15.29
N GLN A 37 5.95 -2.06 14.03
CA GLN A 37 4.67 -2.64 13.63
C GLN A 37 4.40 -4.01 14.30
N LEU A 38 5.40 -4.89 14.36
CA LEU A 38 5.28 -6.20 15.02
C LEU A 38 5.00 -6.04 16.52
N LEU A 39 5.62 -5.06 17.18
CA LEU A 39 5.39 -4.76 18.59
C LEU A 39 3.98 -4.21 18.83
N ASP A 40 3.49 -3.30 17.98
CA ASP A 40 2.17 -2.71 18.12
C ASP A 40 1.06 -3.75 17.93
N ILE A 41 1.19 -4.60 16.90
CA ILE A 41 0.28 -5.71 16.65
C ILE A 41 0.31 -6.72 17.80
N GLY A 42 1.51 -7.08 18.28
CA GLY A 42 1.66 -8.00 19.40
C GLY A 42 0.99 -7.46 20.66
N ARG A 43 1.23 -6.19 21.02
CA ARG A 43 0.60 -5.53 22.17
C ARG A 43 -0.92 -5.57 22.08
N ALA A 44 -1.49 -5.24 20.92
CA ALA A 44 -2.94 -5.28 20.72
C ALA A 44 -3.48 -6.70 20.89
N LEU A 45 -2.85 -7.70 20.27
CA LEU A 45 -3.29 -9.10 20.38
C LEU A 45 -3.19 -9.63 21.81
N PHE A 46 -2.10 -9.33 22.52
CA PHE A 46 -1.94 -9.74 23.91
C PHE A 46 -2.95 -9.05 24.83
N ALA A 47 -3.30 -7.78 24.58
CA ALA A 47 -4.33 -7.08 25.34
C ALA A 47 -5.73 -7.66 25.08
N ASP A 48 -6.03 -8.04 23.84
CA ASP A 48 -7.34 -8.55 23.44
C ASP A 48 -7.58 -10.01 23.90
N LYS A 49 -6.55 -10.86 23.79
CA LYS A 49 -6.68 -12.33 23.90
C LYS A 49 -5.85 -12.95 25.01
N GLY A 50 -4.96 -12.19 25.64
CA GLY A 50 -3.93 -12.71 26.54
C GLY A 50 -2.77 -13.38 25.80
N PHE A 51 -1.77 -13.82 26.57
CA PHE A 51 -0.55 -14.46 26.05
C PHE A 51 -0.81 -15.85 25.45
N GLU A 52 -1.61 -16.68 26.10
CA GLU A 52 -1.91 -18.04 25.60
C GLU A 52 -2.81 -18.02 24.36
N GLY A 53 -3.67 -17.01 24.22
CA GLY A 53 -4.56 -16.83 23.07
C GLY A 53 -3.91 -16.19 21.85
N THR A 54 -2.62 -15.86 21.91
CA THR A 54 -1.89 -15.16 20.85
C THR A 54 -0.72 -16.01 20.36
N SER A 55 -0.60 -16.19 19.04
CA SER A 55 0.52 -16.90 18.42
C SER A 55 1.41 -15.98 17.59
N VAL A 56 2.68 -16.37 17.41
CA VAL A 56 3.64 -15.66 16.54
C VAL A 56 3.17 -15.66 15.09
N GLU A 57 2.55 -16.75 14.64
CA GLU A 57 1.90 -16.89 13.34
C GLU A 57 0.82 -15.83 13.13
N GLU A 58 -0.01 -15.57 14.15
CA GLU A 58 -1.07 -14.57 14.04
C GLU A 58 -0.51 -13.14 13.97
N ILE A 59 0.53 -12.85 14.77
CA ILE A 59 1.25 -11.57 14.70
C ILE A 59 1.84 -11.38 13.29
N ALA A 60 2.48 -12.41 12.75
CA ALA A 60 3.06 -12.38 11.40
C ALA A 60 2.00 -12.15 10.33
N ALA A 61 0.87 -12.85 10.42
CA ALA A 61 -0.26 -12.73 9.50
C ALA A 61 -0.84 -11.30 9.53
N ARG A 62 -1.08 -10.72 10.71
CA ARG A 62 -1.56 -9.33 10.85
C ARG A 62 -0.55 -8.30 10.32
N ALA A 63 0.74 -8.58 10.46
CA ALA A 63 1.81 -7.71 9.96
C ALA A 63 2.07 -7.89 8.45
N GLY A 64 1.46 -8.88 7.80
CA GLY A 64 1.69 -9.20 6.39
C GLY A 64 3.13 -9.67 6.13
N VAL A 65 3.70 -10.44 7.06
CA VAL A 65 5.03 -11.05 6.94
C VAL A 65 4.94 -12.55 7.19
N SER A 66 6.00 -13.28 6.80
CA SER A 66 6.12 -14.69 7.13
C SER A 66 6.68 -14.87 8.56
N LYS A 67 6.41 -16.03 9.16
CA LYS A 67 6.89 -16.37 10.50
C LYS A 67 8.43 -16.25 10.66
N PRO A 68 9.26 -16.71 9.69
CA PRO A 68 10.73 -16.54 9.78
C PRO A 68 11.16 -15.08 9.86
N VAL A 69 10.50 -14.17 9.13
CA VAL A 69 10.80 -12.73 9.14
C VAL A 69 10.57 -12.14 10.54
N VAL A 70 9.56 -12.62 11.28
CA VAL A 70 9.38 -12.20 12.67
C VAL A 70 10.59 -12.62 13.51
N TYR A 71 11.06 -13.86 13.38
CA TYR A 71 12.23 -14.33 14.13
C TYR A 71 13.52 -13.59 13.74
N GLU A 72 13.71 -13.20 12.48
CA GLU A 72 14.86 -12.38 12.06
C GLU A 72 14.92 -11.02 12.77
N HIS A 73 13.75 -10.42 13.10
CA HIS A 73 13.68 -9.14 13.80
C HIS A 73 13.91 -9.23 15.31
N PHE A 74 13.76 -10.42 15.91
CA PHE A 74 13.82 -10.63 17.36
C PHE A 74 14.90 -11.62 17.81
N GLY A 75 15.58 -12.33 16.90
CA GLY A 75 16.61 -13.34 17.17
C GLY A 75 18.04 -12.81 17.23
N GLY A 76 18.23 -11.53 17.56
CA GLY A 76 19.53 -10.92 17.79
C GLY A 76 20.09 -11.21 19.17
#